data_AF-A0A4R3TNY9-F1
#
_entry.id   AF-A0A4R3TNY9-F1
#
_cell.length_a   1.000
_cell.length_b   1.000
_cell.length_c   1.000
_cell.angle_alpha   90.00
_cell.angle_beta   90.00
_cell.angle_gamma   90.00
#
_symmetry.space_group_name_H-M   'P 1'
#
loop_
_entity.id
_entity.type
_entity.pdbx_description
1 polymer ?
#
loop_
_entity_poly.entity_id
_entity_poly.type
_entity_poly.pdbx_seq_one_letter_code
_entity_poly.pdbx_strand_id
1 'polypeptide(L)'
;MEQAHINDELPELQGHWANEMTTDGGIYTKGDGLPDNVLDSYGKKSYKTELVDDFVTLEDERLQENDYVFSAVHVVINEFDMTANEDIGGYLFNENTEYGNWEPADLYGRKSFDGEWIKLGKFVCVGNKIFNFIDNDGKVFENIDRNNTVKLPAGIIALKLEHESKYFKNKLNLDIRIQLRKTAHVASLIEGKDSIMLYNINSGRIFDSNGKWVNQKNTLTIEGSEKIKEQMIERDKAEYGMEGALGNHSKAWVLLEGYPTTSNMQKEIVKTTNDTKNQQYDIEYQSYAYEAAYSNYADPFDETSDNGTLKEQKSGTFYDLLPKGMYVDVGKIKVTTVYRQGGTTFLPDRPCDFTVQLKENWKNSGRTMMIIQVSMKPGEKNSIKYTNIQPNGWE
;
A
#
# COMPACT_ATOMS: atom_id res chain seq x y z
N MET A 1 18.94 -2.81 21.25
CA MET A 1 18.03 -3.60 20.42
C MET A 1 16.85 -3.94 21.31
N GLU A 2 15.82 -3.10 21.33
CA GLU A 2 14.56 -3.49 21.95
C GLU A 2 14.00 -4.67 21.15
N GLN A 3 13.53 -5.70 21.86
CA GLN A 3 12.78 -6.79 21.27
C GLN A 3 11.53 -6.21 20.63
N ALA A 4 11.56 -5.97 19.32
CA ALA A 4 10.33 -5.81 18.54
C ALA A 4 9.48 -7.05 18.84
N HIS A 5 8.26 -6.83 19.35
CA HIS A 5 7.40 -7.94 19.71
C HIS A 5 7.07 -8.70 18.42
N ILE A 6 7.45 -9.97 18.38
CA ILE A 6 7.03 -10.89 17.32
C ILE A 6 5.50 -10.81 17.27
N ASN A 7 4.94 -10.51 16.08
CA ASN A 7 3.51 -10.29 15.78
C ASN A 7 2.97 -8.85 15.84
N ASP A 8 3.82 -7.81 15.91
CA ASP A 8 3.34 -6.44 15.69
C ASP A 8 2.77 -6.30 14.26
N GLU A 9 1.56 -5.75 14.15
CA GLU A 9 0.91 -5.45 12.87
C GLU A 9 1.61 -4.25 12.23
N LEU A 10 2.02 -4.37 10.96
CA LEU A 10 2.63 -3.27 10.22
C LEU A 10 1.57 -2.19 9.94
N PRO A 11 1.96 -0.93 9.68
CA PRO A 11 1.00 0.10 9.26
C PRO A 11 0.11 -0.41 8.12
N GLU A 12 -1.19 -0.08 8.18
CA GLU A 12 -2.15 -0.45 7.15
C GLU A 12 -1.65 0.07 5.80
N LEU A 13 -1.44 -0.83 4.84
CA LEU A 13 -1.00 -0.46 3.51
C LEU A 13 -2.11 0.37 2.86
N GLN A 14 -1.81 1.58 2.40
CA GLN A 14 -2.75 2.41 1.63
C GLN A 14 -2.99 1.87 0.19
N GLY A 15 -2.92 0.56 0.01
CA GLY A 15 -3.27 -0.15 -1.21
C GLY A 15 -4.71 -0.63 -1.13
N HIS A 16 -5.50 -0.27 -2.14
CA HIS A 16 -6.88 -0.73 -2.32
C HIS A 16 -6.87 -2.07 -3.05
N TRP A 17 -7.43 -3.11 -2.43
CA TRP A 17 -7.46 -4.46 -2.99
C TRP A 17 -8.83 -4.73 -3.60
N ALA A 18 -9.14 -4.02 -4.67
CA ALA A 18 -10.43 -4.14 -5.35
C ALA A 18 -10.45 -5.42 -6.20
N ASN A 19 -10.92 -6.51 -5.60
CA ASN A 19 -11.08 -7.78 -6.27
C ASN A 19 -12.49 -7.87 -6.85
N GLU A 20 -12.55 -7.99 -8.17
CA GLU A 20 -13.80 -7.93 -8.93
C GLU A 20 -14.27 -9.32 -9.38
N MET A 21 -15.57 -9.58 -9.28
CA MET A 21 -16.26 -10.66 -9.96
C MET A 21 -17.39 -10.10 -10.82
N THR A 22 -17.30 -10.33 -12.12
CA THR A 22 -18.44 -10.11 -13.03
C THR A 22 -19.15 -11.43 -13.29
N THR A 23 -20.47 -11.42 -13.21
CA THR A 23 -21.35 -12.59 -13.38
C THR A 23 -22.39 -12.30 -14.45
N ASP A 24 -22.42 -13.11 -15.50
CA ASP A 24 -23.53 -13.14 -16.45
C ASP A 24 -24.59 -14.14 -15.94
N GLY A 25 -25.36 -13.73 -14.92
CA GLY A 25 -26.33 -14.58 -14.22
C GLY A 25 -27.61 -14.89 -15.02
N GLY A 26 -27.77 -14.28 -16.19
CA GLY A 26 -29.04 -14.15 -16.90
C GLY A 26 -29.69 -15.48 -17.26
N ILE A 27 -28.91 -16.47 -17.70
CA ILE A 27 -29.43 -17.80 -18.02
C ILE A 27 -30.08 -18.50 -16.81
N TYR A 28 -29.65 -18.16 -15.59
CA TYR A 28 -30.14 -18.77 -14.35
C TYR A 28 -31.45 -18.14 -13.85
N THR A 29 -31.81 -16.96 -14.36
CA THR A 29 -33.04 -16.25 -13.96
C THR A 29 -34.27 -16.67 -14.76
N LYS A 30 -34.11 -17.56 -15.76
CA LYS A 30 -35.18 -17.97 -16.67
C LYS A 30 -36.27 -18.79 -15.95
N GLY A 31 -37.54 -18.50 -16.23
CA GLY A 31 -38.66 -19.29 -15.73
C GLY A 31 -38.72 -20.69 -16.35
N ASP A 32 -39.29 -21.65 -15.62
CA ASP A 32 -39.42 -23.02 -16.10
C ASP A 32 -40.35 -23.11 -17.31
N GLY A 33 -39.89 -23.81 -18.35
CA GLY A 33 -40.65 -23.98 -19.59
C GLY A 33 -40.79 -22.72 -20.46
N LEU A 34 -40.12 -21.61 -20.10
CA LEU A 34 -40.13 -20.38 -20.88
C LEU A 34 -39.08 -20.40 -22.01
N PRO A 35 -39.38 -19.78 -23.17
CA PRO A 35 -38.50 -19.79 -24.34
C PRO A 35 -37.27 -18.89 -24.17
N ASP A 36 -36.12 -19.32 -24.72
CA ASP A 36 -34.83 -18.60 -24.57
C ASP A 36 -34.75 -17.28 -25.34
N ASN A 37 -35.56 -17.13 -26.39
CA ASN A 37 -35.54 -15.98 -27.30
C ASN A 37 -36.57 -14.89 -26.95
N VAL A 38 -37.17 -14.96 -25.76
CA VAL A 38 -38.14 -13.96 -25.28
C VAL A 38 -37.57 -13.29 -24.04
N LEU A 39 -37.43 -11.96 -24.08
CA LEU A 39 -36.88 -11.18 -22.97
C LEU A 39 -37.67 -11.38 -21.67
N ASP A 40 -39.00 -11.46 -21.76
CA ASP A 40 -39.88 -11.68 -20.62
C ASP A 40 -39.74 -13.05 -19.96
N SER A 41 -38.94 -13.97 -20.52
CA SER A 41 -38.63 -15.25 -19.91
C SER A 41 -37.65 -15.15 -18.74
N TYR A 42 -36.88 -14.07 -18.66
CA TYR A 42 -35.81 -13.85 -17.69
C TYR A 42 -36.31 -13.06 -16.46
N GLY A 43 -35.52 -13.04 -15.38
CA GLY A 43 -35.86 -12.40 -14.12
C GLY A 43 -36.99 -13.08 -13.32
N LYS A 44 -37.32 -14.33 -13.62
CA LYS A 44 -38.37 -15.11 -12.93
C LYS A 44 -37.85 -15.92 -11.74
N LYS A 45 -36.54 -16.17 -11.73
CA LYS A 45 -35.85 -16.90 -10.68
C LYS A 45 -34.68 -16.08 -10.17
N SER A 46 -34.31 -16.32 -8.92
CA SER A 46 -33.08 -15.80 -8.35
C SER A 46 -31.92 -16.80 -8.52
N TYR A 47 -30.71 -16.26 -8.41
CA TYR A 47 -29.46 -17.01 -8.28
C TYR A 47 -28.63 -16.34 -7.18
N LYS A 48 -27.70 -17.11 -6.61
CA LYS A 48 -26.76 -16.61 -5.61
C LYS A 48 -25.37 -16.50 -6.19
N THR A 49 -24.75 -15.34 -6.04
CA THR A 49 -23.32 -15.15 -6.27
C THR A 49 -22.59 -15.22 -4.93
N GLU A 50 -21.46 -15.91 -4.91
CA GLU A 50 -20.55 -15.97 -3.79
C GLU A 50 -19.16 -15.53 -4.25
N LEU A 51 -18.56 -14.56 -3.54
CA LEU A 51 -17.20 -14.09 -3.76
C LEU A 51 -16.37 -14.34 -2.50
N VAL A 52 -15.29 -15.11 -2.61
CA VAL A 52 -14.42 -15.45 -1.48
C VAL A 52 -13.03 -14.87 -1.68
N ASP A 53 -12.57 -14.06 -0.73
CA ASP A 53 -11.21 -13.52 -0.64
C ASP A 53 -10.49 -14.18 0.54
N ASP A 54 -9.53 -15.05 0.26
CA ASP A 54 -8.80 -15.81 1.28
C ASP A 54 -7.41 -16.30 0.84
N PHE A 55 -6.93 -15.75 -0.28
CA PHE A 55 -5.71 -16.18 -0.93
C PHE A 55 -4.82 -14.98 -1.20
N VAL A 56 -3.87 -14.75 -0.29
CA VAL A 56 -2.92 -13.65 -0.36
C VAL A 56 -1.53 -14.22 -0.55
N THR A 57 -0.75 -13.66 -1.48
CA THR A 57 0.64 -14.09 -1.74
C THR A 57 1.59 -12.90 -1.74
N LEU A 58 2.81 -13.10 -1.24
CA LEU A 58 3.96 -12.25 -1.54
C LEU A 58 4.72 -12.90 -2.69
N GLU A 59 4.72 -12.25 -3.85
CA GLU A 59 5.09 -12.85 -5.13
C GLU A 59 4.40 -14.21 -5.32
N ASP A 60 5.16 -15.29 -5.35
CA ASP A 60 4.69 -16.64 -5.66
C ASP A 60 4.36 -17.46 -4.41
N GLU A 61 4.58 -16.90 -3.21
CA GLU A 61 4.42 -17.61 -1.94
C GLU A 61 3.13 -17.19 -1.24
N ARG A 62 2.23 -18.14 -0.99
CA ARG A 62 1.04 -17.91 -0.18
C ARG A 62 1.42 -17.57 1.26
N LEU A 63 0.81 -16.52 1.77
CA LEU A 63 0.95 -16.12 3.17
C LEU A 63 0.22 -17.10 4.10
N GLN A 64 0.77 -17.27 5.30
CA GLN A 64 0.23 -18.10 6.37
C GLN A 64 -0.82 -17.32 7.19
N GLU A 65 -1.63 -18.03 7.97
CA GLU A 65 -2.74 -17.43 8.76
C GLU A 65 -2.27 -16.32 9.73
N ASN A 66 -1.04 -16.42 10.22
CA ASN A 66 -0.45 -15.45 11.14
C ASN A 66 0.27 -14.29 10.43
N ASP A 67 0.41 -14.32 9.11
CA ASP A 67 1.20 -13.33 8.36
C ASP A 67 0.43 -12.04 8.04
N TYR A 68 -0.91 -12.07 8.10
CA TYR A 68 -1.72 -10.92 7.73
C TYR A 68 -3.10 -10.95 8.41
N VAL A 69 -3.81 -9.82 8.31
CA VAL A 69 -5.24 -9.71 8.58
C VAL A 69 -5.90 -8.81 7.55
N PHE A 70 -7.21 -8.99 7.39
CA PHE A 70 -8.08 -8.02 6.76
C PHE A 70 -8.62 -7.07 7.81
N SER A 71 -8.29 -5.78 7.67
CA SER A 71 -8.59 -4.74 8.66
C SER A 71 -9.88 -3.99 8.36
N ALA A 72 -10.22 -3.83 7.08
CA ALA A 72 -11.41 -3.14 6.65
C ALA A 72 -11.91 -3.63 5.28
N VAL A 73 -13.16 -3.28 4.96
CA VAL A 73 -13.80 -3.67 3.70
C VAL A 73 -14.82 -2.63 3.24
N HIS A 74 -15.01 -2.53 1.93
CA HIS A 74 -16.22 -1.98 1.33
C HIS A 74 -16.62 -2.78 0.09
N VAL A 75 -17.80 -2.47 -0.44
CA VAL A 75 -18.39 -3.16 -1.59
C VAL A 75 -18.84 -2.17 -2.64
N VAL A 76 -18.73 -2.57 -3.90
CA VAL A 76 -19.50 -1.98 -5.00
C VAL A 76 -20.22 -3.10 -5.73
N ILE A 77 -21.55 -3.03 -5.75
CA ILE A 77 -22.38 -3.94 -6.54
C ILE A 77 -23.02 -3.14 -7.68
N ASN A 78 -23.08 -3.73 -8.88
CA ASN A 78 -23.90 -3.24 -9.98
C ASN A 78 -24.79 -4.39 -10.46
N GLU A 79 -26.09 -4.12 -10.58
CA GLU A 79 -27.06 -5.01 -11.23
C GLU A 79 -27.39 -4.47 -12.63
N PHE A 80 -27.66 -5.36 -13.57
CA PHE A 80 -27.93 -5.00 -14.95
C PHE A 80 -29.18 -5.69 -15.48
N ASP A 81 -30.06 -4.90 -16.09
CA ASP A 81 -31.19 -5.39 -16.88
C ASP A 81 -30.73 -5.71 -18.30
N MET A 82 -31.45 -6.61 -18.95
CA MET A 82 -31.29 -6.89 -20.37
C MET A 82 -32.36 -6.15 -21.17
N THR A 83 -31.99 -5.50 -22.26
CA THR A 83 -32.95 -4.92 -23.22
C THR A 83 -32.61 -5.39 -24.63
N ALA A 84 -33.62 -5.52 -25.49
CA ALA A 84 -33.38 -5.77 -26.91
C ALA A 84 -32.65 -4.56 -27.55
N ASN A 85 -31.75 -4.83 -28.48
CA ASN A 85 -31.11 -3.83 -29.32
C ASN A 85 -31.43 -4.12 -30.78
N GLU A 86 -32.34 -3.31 -31.34
CA GLU A 86 -32.82 -3.44 -32.71
C GLU A 86 -31.77 -3.00 -33.75
N ASP A 87 -30.84 -2.12 -33.38
CA ASP A 87 -29.85 -1.54 -34.31
C ASP A 87 -28.74 -2.52 -34.69
N ILE A 88 -28.32 -3.38 -33.76
CA ILE A 88 -27.24 -4.36 -33.99
C ILE A 88 -27.74 -5.81 -34.07
N GLY A 89 -29.05 -6.03 -33.87
CA GLY A 89 -29.63 -7.38 -33.76
C GLY A 89 -29.03 -8.13 -32.57
N GLY A 90 -29.44 -7.79 -31.34
CA GLY A 90 -28.94 -8.46 -30.15
C GLY A 90 -29.54 -7.91 -28.85
N TYR A 91 -28.76 -7.98 -27.76
CA TYR A 91 -29.15 -7.48 -26.44
C TYR A 91 -28.13 -6.45 -25.92
N LEU A 92 -28.61 -5.50 -25.13
CA LEU A 92 -27.80 -4.59 -24.33
C LEU A 92 -28.00 -4.89 -22.84
N PHE A 93 -26.94 -4.65 -22.07
CA PHE A 93 -26.98 -4.71 -20.61
C PHE A 93 -26.94 -3.29 -20.07
N ASN A 94 -28.06 -2.83 -19.51
CA ASN A 94 -28.16 -1.51 -18.92
C ASN A 94 -28.08 -1.65 -17.40
N GLU A 95 -27.28 -0.80 -16.75
CA GLU A 95 -27.23 -0.77 -15.29
C GLU A 95 -28.62 -0.44 -14.75
N ASN A 96 -29.11 -1.28 -13.83
CA ASN A 96 -30.37 -1.04 -13.15
C ASN A 96 -30.22 0.18 -12.23
N THR A 97 -31.24 1.04 -12.19
CA THR A 97 -31.22 2.27 -11.38
C THR A 97 -32.22 2.22 -10.22
N GLU A 98 -32.93 1.11 -10.06
CA GLU A 98 -33.85 0.86 -8.94
C GLU A 98 -33.08 0.31 -7.73
N TYR A 99 -32.10 1.07 -7.26
CA TYR A 99 -31.15 0.66 -6.22
C TYR A 99 -31.81 0.11 -4.95
N GLY A 100 -32.97 0.63 -4.56
CA GLY A 100 -33.73 0.18 -3.38
C GLY A 100 -34.39 -1.20 -3.53
N ASN A 101 -34.42 -1.76 -4.75
CA ASN A 101 -34.95 -3.08 -5.05
C ASN A 101 -33.86 -4.16 -5.10
N TRP A 102 -32.59 -3.79 -4.93
CA TRP A 102 -31.49 -4.74 -4.90
C TRP A 102 -31.47 -5.45 -3.56
N GLU A 103 -31.28 -6.76 -3.59
CA GLU A 103 -31.15 -7.53 -2.36
C GLU A 103 -29.89 -7.11 -1.58
N PRO A 104 -29.89 -7.23 -0.26
CA PRO A 104 -28.68 -7.03 0.53
C PRO A 104 -27.62 -8.08 0.20
N ALA A 105 -26.35 -7.69 0.29
CA ALA A 105 -25.23 -8.62 0.23
C ALA A 105 -24.73 -8.94 1.64
N ASP A 106 -24.76 -10.22 2.00
CA ASP A 106 -24.29 -10.69 3.30
C ASP A 106 -22.77 -10.82 3.31
N LEU A 107 -22.13 -10.28 4.36
CA LEU A 107 -20.69 -10.37 4.58
C LEU A 107 -20.39 -11.41 5.66
N TYR A 108 -19.46 -12.30 5.38
CA TYR A 108 -18.92 -13.28 6.30
C TYR A 108 -17.40 -13.11 6.41
N GLY A 109 -16.84 -13.49 7.55
CA GLY A 109 -15.39 -13.56 7.75
C GLY A 109 -14.98 -14.80 8.52
N ARG A 110 -13.71 -15.19 8.38
CA ARG A 110 -13.11 -16.31 9.12
C ARG A 110 -11.72 -15.94 9.66
N LYS A 111 -11.28 -16.64 10.70
CA LYS A 111 -10.02 -16.36 11.44
C LYS A 111 -8.90 -17.38 11.23
N SER A 112 -9.19 -18.45 10.49
CA SER A 112 -8.27 -19.49 10.06
C SER A 112 -8.74 -20.00 8.67
N PHE A 113 -7.87 -20.65 7.92
CA PHE A 113 -8.18 -21.16 6.57
C PHE A 113 -9.29 -22.21 6.62
N ASP A 114 -9.26 -23.10 7.61
CA ASP A 114 -10.27 -24.15 7.79
C ASP A 114 -11.33 -23.78 8.85
N GLY A 115 -11.38 -22.52 9.26
CA GLY A 115 -12.30 -22.04 10.29
C GLY A 115 -13.72 -21.85 9.77
N GLU A 116 -14.68 -21.79 10.70
CA GLU A 116 -16.07 -21.50 10.34
C GLU A 116 -16.24 -20.08 9.79
N TRP A 117 -17.12 -19.95 8.79
CA TRP A 117 -17.58 -18.66 8.28
C TRP A 117 -18.55 -18.02 9.29
N ILE A 118 -18.18 -16.84 9.79
CA ILE A 118 -18.98 -16.08 10.75
C ILE A 118 -19.63 -14.92 10.01
N LYS A 119 -20.96 -14.81 10.07
CA LYS A 119 -21.67 -13.64 9.51
C LYS A 119 -21.25 -12.38 10.27
N LEU A 120 -20.87 -11.34 9.55
CA LEU A 120 -20.42 -10.05 10.12
C LEU A 120 -21.51 -8.99 10.03
N GLY A 121 -22.37 -9.09 9.02
CA GLY A 121 -23.45 -8.15 8.75
C GLY A 121 -23.86 -8.22 7.29
N LYS A 122 -24.46 -7.14 6.78
CA LYS A 122 -24.90 -7.03 5.39
C LYS A 122 -24.78 -5.62 4.84
N PHE A 123 -24.49 -5.53 3.55
CA PHE A 123 -24.51 -4.29 2.79
C PHE A 123 -25.87 -4.10 2.13
N VAL A 124 -26.41 -2.88 2.20
CA VAL A 124 -27.68 -2.49 1.60
C VAL A 124 -27.46 -1.29 0.71
N CYS A 125 -27.85 -1.38 -0.57
CA CYS A 125 -27.78 -0.26 -1.50
C CYS A 125 -28.90 0.74 -1.16
N VAL A 126 -28.53 1.98 -0.85
CA VAL A 126 -29.49 3.04 -0.44
C VAL A 126 -29.72 4.09 -1.51
N GLY A 127 -28.92 4.07 -2.59
CA GLY A 127 -29.12 4.93 -3.76
C GLY A 127 -27.82 5.18 -4.51
N ASN A 128 -27.87 5.26 -5.85
CA ASN A 128 -26.72 5.54 -6.72
C ASN A 128 -25.41 4.81 -6.33
N LYS A 129 -25.49 3.51 -6.05
CA LYS A 129 -24.36 2.66 -5.61
C LYS A 129 -23.71 3.09 -4.29
N ILE A 130 -24.43 3.84 -3.47
CA ILE A 130 -24.08 4.13 -2.08
C ILE A 130 -24.62 2.98 -1.23
N PHE A 131 -23.74 2.42 -0.40
CA PHE A 131 -24.08 1.30 0.47
C PHE A 131 -24.03 1.71 1.93
N ASN A 132 -25.00 1.23 2.70
CA ASN A 132 -24.90 1.20 4.16
C ASN A 132 -24.52 -0.22 4.59
N PHE A 133 -23.78 -0.35 5.69
CA PHE A 133 -23.53 -1.63 6.33
C PHE A 133 -24.36 -1.74 7.61
N ILE A 134 -25.01 -2.89 7.81
CA ILE A 134 -25.78 -3.19 9.01
C ILE A 134 -25.11 -4.40 9.67
N ASP A 135 -24.56 -4.20 10.88
CA ASP A 135 -23.94 -5.31 11.63
C ASP A 135 -24.99 -6.24 12.25
N ASN A 136 -24.53 -7.31 12.88
CA ASN A 136 -25.42 -8.30 13.51
C ASN A 136 -26.23 -7.75 14.69
N ASP A 137 -25.79 -6.65 15.31
CA ASP A 137 -26.50 -5.97 16.40
C ASP A 137 -27.53 -4.96 15.86
N GLY A 138 -27.63 -4.81 14.53
CA GLY A 138 -28.52 -3.88 13.86
C GLY A 138 -27.99 -2.45 13.80
N LYS A 139 -26.73 -2.22 14.17
CA LYS A 139 -26.11 -0.90 14.04
C LYS A 139 -25.82 -0.60 12.58
N VAL A 140 -26.21 0.60 12.16
CA VAL A 140 -26.05 1.08 10.79
C VAL A 140 -24.79 1.94 10.68
N PHE A 141 -23.99 1.65 9.67
CA PHE A 141 -22.84 2.43 9.23
C PHE A 141 -23.17 2.97 7.85
N GLU A 142 -23.29 4.29 7.73
CA GLU A 142 -23.82 4.94 6.54
C GLU A 142 -22.73 5.30 5.53
N ASN A 143 -23.10 5.31 4.25
CA ASN A 143 -22.27 5.81 3.14
C ASN A 143 -20.87 5.17 3.12
N ILE A 144 -20.85 3.84 3.09
CA ILE A 144 -19.62 3.08 3.00
C ILE A 144 -19.00 3.27 1.62
N ASP A 145 -17.72 3.64 1.60
CA ASP A 145 -16.91 3.77 0.40
C ASP A 145 -15.42 3.49 0.71
N ARG A 146 -14.55 3.71 -0.29
CA ARG A 146 -13.08 3.54 -0.18
C ARG A 146 -12.42 4.32 0.97
N ASN A 147 -12.97 5.48 1.33
CA ASN A 147 -12.45 6.38 2.36
C ASN A 147 -13.17 6.17 3.70
N ASN A 148 -14.43 5.70 3.68
CA ASN A 148 -15.24 5.37 4.83
C ASN A 148 -15.60 3.87 4.83
N THR A 149 -14.63 3.03 5.19
CA THR A 149 -14.77 1.57 5.13
C THR A 149 -15.41 0.99 6.40
N VAL A 150 -15.94 -0.23 6.29
CA VAL A 150 -16.36 -1.03 7.47
C VAL A 150 -15.11 -1.61 8.13
N LYS A 151 -14.89 -1.29 9.40
CA LYS A 151 -13.82 -1.91 10.20
C LYS A 151 -14.18 -3.34 10.56
N LEU A 152 -13.26 -4.27 10.32
CA LEU A 152 -13.46 -5.68 10.59
C LEU A 152 -13.10 -6.03 12.04
N PRO A 153 -13.73 -7.06 12.63
CA PRO A 153 -13.28 -7.61 13.91
C PRO A 153 -11.82 -8.07 13.84
N ALA A 154 -11.11 -8.04 14.98
CA ALA A 154 -9.71 -8.46 15.02
C ALA A 154 -9.52 -9.93 14.60
N GLY A 155 -8.48 -10.17 13.79
CA GLY A 155 -8.04 -11.50 13.37
C GLY A 155 -8.81 -12.11 12.21
N ILE A 156 -9.62 -11.35 11.47
CA ILE A 156 -10.20 -11.83 10.20
C ILE A 156 -9.08 -11.96 9.17
N ILE A 157 -8.98 -13.11 8.51
CA ILE A 157 -7.96 -13.39 7.47
C ILE A 157 -8.57 -13.77 6.12
N ALA A 158 -9.90 -13.84 6.06
CA ALA A 158 -10.64 -14.19 4.85
C ALA A 158 -12.06 -13.68 4.94
N LEU A 159 -12.62 -13.29 3.80
CA LEU A 159 -13.96 -12.73 3.66
C LEU A 159 -14.74 -13.48 2.59
N LYS A 160 -16.05 -13.54 2.77
CA LYS A 160 -16.97 -14.05 1.79
C LYS A 160 -18.16 -13.10 1.68
N LEU A 161 -18.47 -12.67 0.46
CA LEU A 161 -19.64 -11.88 0.13
C LEU A 161 -20.66 -12.79 -0.57
N GLU A 162 -21.87 -12.89 -0.04
CA GLU A 162 -22.98 -13.60 -0.67
C GLU A 162 -24.05 -12.60 -1.10
N HIS A 163 -24.50 -12.70 -2.35
CA HIS A 163 -25.49 -11.79 -2.91
C HIS A 163 -26.50 -12.55 -3.76
N GLU A 164 -27.79 -12.34 -3.49
CA GLU A 164 -28.87 -12.91 -4.29
C GLU A 164 -29.34 -11.90 -5.34
N SER A 165 -29.53 -12.33 -6.58
CA SER A 165 -30.02 -11.45 -7.64
C SER A 165 -31.03 -12.16 -8.52
N LYS A 166 -31.95 -11.34 -9.06
CA LYS A 166 -32.89 -11.70 -10.14
C LYS A 166 -32.56 -11.01 -11.45
N TYR A 167 -31.55 -10.14 -11.47
CA TYR A 167 -31.19 -9.35 -12.64
C TYR A 167 -30.27 -10.14 -13.56
N PHE A 168 -30.23 -9.74 -14.83
CA PHE A 168 -29.58 -10.53 -15.86
C PHE A 168 -28.08 -10.64 -15.68
N LYS A 169 -27.45 -9.62 -15.09
CA LYS A 169 -26.02 -9.62 -14.84
C LYS A 169 -25.76 -8.87 -13.55
N ASN A 170 -24.77 -9.31 -12.80
CA ASN A 170 -24.27 -8.56 -11.66
C ASN A 170 -22.75 -8.46 -11.68
N LYS A 171 -22.25 -7.43 -11.02
CA LYS A 171 -20.83 -7.18 -10.82
C LYS A 171 -20.63 -6.90 -9.35
N LEU A 172 -19.88 -7.77 -8.68
CA LEU A 172 -19.53 -7.66 -7.27
C LEU A 172 -18.06 -7.27 -7.19
N ASN A 173 -17.78 -6.17 -6.51
CA ASN A 173 -16.42 -5.78 -6.14
C ASN A 173 -16.33 -5.76 -4.62
N LEU A 174 -15.43 -6.58 -4.08
CA LEU A 174 -15.07 -6.56 -2.67
C LEU A 174 -13.68 -5.93 -2.56
N ASP A 175 -13.63 -4.72 -1.99
CA ASP A 175 -12.38 -4.01 -1.78
C ASP A 175 -12.00 -4.12 -0.31
N ILE A 176 -10.89 -4.81 -0.08
CA ILE A 176 -10.40 -5.14 1.25
C ILE A 176 -9.16 -4.32 1.58
N ARG A 177 -8.89 -4.11 2.87
CA ARG A 177 -7.60 -3.61 3.34
C ARG A 177 -6.84 -4.75 4.00
N ILE A 178 -5.59 -4.95 3.59
CA ILE A 178 -4.70 -5.99 4.08
C ILE A 178 -3.61 -5.36 4.93
N GLN A 179 -3.41 -5.90 6.13
CA GLN A 179 -2.35 -5.51 7.03
C GLN A 179 -1.42 -6.71 7.24
N LEU A 180 -0.15 -6.55 6.84
CA LEU A 180 0.88 -7.56 7.06
C LEU A 180 1.36 -7.55 8.51
N ARG A 181 1.80 -8.70 9.00
CA ARG A 181 2.43 -8.88 10.31
C ARG A 181 3.91 -9.19 10.13
N LYS A 182 4.73 -8.71 11.06
CA LYS A 182 6.18 -8.94 11.04
C LYS A 182 6.53 -10.34 11.55
N THR A 183 6.10 -11.36 10.83
CA THR A 183 6.45 -12.76 11.12
C THR A 183 7.82 -13.10 10.54
N ALA A 184 8.43 -14.19 11.02
CA ALA A 184 9.66 -14.71 10.42
C ALA A 184 9.46 -15.12 8.95
N HIS A 185 8.28 -15.62 8.61
CA HIS A 185 7.93 -16.00 7.24
C HIS A 185 7.90 -14.78 6.32
N VAL A 186 7.11 -13.76 6.66
CA VAL A 186 7.06 -12.49 5.90
C VAL A 186 8.44 -11.85 5.78
N ALA A 187 9.22 -11.81 6.87
CA ALA A 187 10.58 -11.26 6.84
C ALA A 187 11.49 -12.00 5.86
N SER A 188 11.42 -13.34 5.81
CA SER A 188 12.21 -14.15 4.88
C SER A 188 11.84 -13.95 3.41
N LEU A 189 10.57 -13.65 3.12
CA LEU A 189 10.10 -13.39 1.75
C LEU A 189 10.56 -12.03 1.23
N ILE A 190 10.79 -11.08 2.12
CA ILE A 190 11.20 -9.70 1.82
C ILE A 190 12.74 -9.55 1.83
N GLU A 191 13.47 -10.43 2.52
CA GLU A 191 14.91 -10.31 2.72
C GLU A 191 15.69 -10.12 1.40
N GLY A 192 16.48 -9.04 1.34
CA GLY A 192 17.31 -8.72 0.18
C GLY A 192 16.58 -8.10 -1.02
N LYS A 193 15.30 -7.72 -0.87
CA LYS A 193 14.51 -7.09 -1.94
C LYS A 193 14.26 -5.60 -1.67
N ASP A 194 14.39 -4.79 -2.71
CA ASP A 194 14.06 -3.35 -2.68
C ASP A 194 12.55 -3.11 -2.84
N SER A 195 11.85 -4.04 -3.49
CA SER A 195 10.40 -4.05 -3.63
C SER A 195 9.88 -5.48 -3.78
N ILE A 196 8.62 -5.70 -3.46
CA ILE A 196 7.95 -6.99 -3.57
C ILE A 196 6.48 -6.80 -3.91
N MET A 197 5.92 -7.66 -4.76
CA MET A 197 4.50 -7.59 -5.11
C MET A 197 3.67 -8.40 -4.11
N LEU A 198 2.64 -7.79 -3.53
CA LEU A 198 1.62 -8.49 -2.77
C LEU A 198 0.40 -8.68 -3.68
N TYR A 199 -0.16 -9.89 -3.72
CA TYR A 199 -1.32 -10.25 -4.52
C TYR A 199 -2.47 -10.69 -3.61
N ASN A 200 -3.70 -10.34 -3.98
CA ASN A 200 -4.91 -10.93 -3.41
C ASN A 200 -5.72 -11.56 -4.54
N ILE A 201 -6.11 -12.82 -4.39
CA ILE A 201 -6.83 -13.57 -5.41
C ILE A 201 -8.16 -14.05 -4.82
N ASN A 202 -9.25 -13.72 -5.50
CA ASN A 202 -10.59 -14.15 -5.10
C ASN A 202 -11.01 -15.42 -5.85
N SER A 203 -12.07 -16.07 -5.35
CA SER A 203 -12.75 -17.20 -5.99
C SER A 203 -14.26 -16.96 -5.97
N GLY A 204 -14.88 -16.99 -7.15
CA GLY A 204 -16.25 -16.63 -7.40
C GLY A 204 -17.12 -17.80 -7.86
N ARG A 205 -18.23 -18.04 -7.17
CA ARG A 205 -19.18 -19.13 -7.49
C ARG A 205 -20.58 -18.59 -7.73
N ILE A 206 -21.33 -19.26 -8.61
CA ILE A 206 -22.73 -18.95 -8.92
C ILE A 206 -23.56 -20.20 -8.67
N PHE A 207 -24.62 -20.04 -7.90
CA PHE A 207 -25.59 -21.07 -7.60
C PHE A 207 -26.94 -20.72 -8.21
N ASP A 208 -27.54 -21.65 -8.96
CA ASP A 208 -28.89 -21.47 -9.48
C ASP A 208 -29.94 -21.51 -8.38
N SER A 209 -31.22 -21.30 -8.73
CA SER A 209 -32.35 -21.36 -7.80
C SER A 209 -32.52 -22.69 -7.04
N ASN A 210 -31.89 -23.77 -7.51
CA ASN A 210 -31.91 -25.08 -6.83
C ASN A 210 -30.67 -25.28 -5.94
N GLY A 211 -29.80 -24.28 -5.83
CA GLY A 211 -28.55 -24.36 -5.09
C GLY A 211 -27.43 -25.12 -5.82
N LYS A 212 -27.56 -25.38 -7.12
CA LYS A 212 -26.50 -26.05 -7.90
C LYS A 212 -25.44 -25.04 -8.33
N TRP A 213 -24.16 -25.38 -8.13
CA TRP A 213 -23.04 -24.60 -8.68
C TRP A 213 -22.98 -24.73 -10.21
N VAL A 214 -23.09 -23.62 -10.93
CA VAL A 214 -23.35 -23.59 -12.39
C VAL A 214 -22.28 -22.90 -13.24
N ASN A 215 -21.25 -22.31 -12.64
CA ASN A 215 -20.16 -21.61 -13.35
C ASN A 215 -18.78 -22.25 -13.17
N GLN A 216 -18.73 -23.55 -12.87
CA GLN A 216 -17.47 -24.28 -12.67
C GLN A 216 -16.52 -24.11 -13.86
N LYS A 217 -15.26 -23.81 -13.54
CA LYS A 217 -14.15 -23.80 -14.52
C LYS A 217 -13.33 -25.07 -14.37
N ASN A 218 -12.76 -25.53 -15.47
CA ASN A 218 -11.82 -26.65 -15.51
C ASN A 218 -10.36 -26.19 -15.62
N THR A 219 -10.13 -24.90 -15.83
CA THR A 219 -8.81 -24.27 -15.92
C THR A 219 -8.80 -22.94 -15.19
N LEU A 220 -7.67 -22.63 -14.57
CA LEU A 220 -7.45 -21.35 -13.90
C LEU A 220 -6.86 -20.35 -14.90
N THR A 221 -7.53 -19.21 -15.09
CA THR A 221 -7.11 -18.16 -16.03
C THR A 221 -6.74 -16.87 -15.29
N ILE A 222 -5.85 -16.97 -14.30
CA ILE A 222 -5.22 -15.80 -13.68
C ILE A 222 -3.81 -15.60 -14.25
N GLU A 223 -3.42 -14.35 -14.46
CA GLU A 223 -2.04 -14.01 -14.76
C GLU A 223 -1.16 -14.27 -13.53
N GLY A 224 0.07 -14.78 -13.71
CA GLY A 224 0.98 -15.09 -12.60
C GLY A 224 1.83 -16.32 -12.88
N SER A 225 2.71 -16.66 -11.93
CA SER A 225 3.53 -17.87 -12.00
C SER A 225 2.68 -19.13 -11.94
N GLU A 226 3.22 -20.24 -12.47
CA GLU A 226 2.59 -21.55 -12.33
C GLU A 226 2.43 -21.96 -10.86
N LYS A 227 3.34 -21.52 -9.99
CA LYS A 227 3.29 -21.80 -8.56
C LYS A 227 2.05 -21.19 -7.88
N ILE A 228 1.66 -19.96 -8.23
CA ILE A 228 0.41 -19.36 -7.72
C ILE A 228 -0.79 -20.17 -8.22
N LYS A 229 -0.77 -20.59 -9.48
CA LYS A 229 -1.88 -21.33 -10.09
C LYS A 229 -2.10 -22.67 -9.41
N GLU A 230 -1.02 -23.42 -9.16
CA GLU A 230 -1.05 -24.71 -8.46
C GLU A 230 -1.64 -24.55 -7.05
N GLN A 231 -1.14 -23.58 -6.27
CA GLN A 231 -1.65 -23.31 -4.92
C GLN A 231 -3.13 -22.90 -4.92
N MET A 232 -3.60 -22.15 -5.93
CA MET A 232 -5.01 -21.76 -6.03
C MET A 232 -5.90 -22.95 -6.39
N ILE A 233 -5.44 -23.85 -7.26
CA ILE A 233 -6.15 -25.09 -7.59
C ILE A 233 -6.26 -25.98 -6.34
N GLU A 234 -5.19 -26.11 -5.57
CA GLU A 234 -5.20 -26.85 -4.30
C GLU A 234 -6.16 -26.23 -3.28
N ARG A 235 -6.15 -24.90 -3.16
CA ARG A 235 -7.10 -24.16 -2.31
C ARG A 235 -8.54 -24.44 -2.73
N ASP A 236 -8.89 -24.30 -4.01
CA ASP A 236 -10.28 -24.51 -4.47
C ASP A 236 -10.71 -25.98 -4.27
N LYS A 237 -9.80 -26.94 -4.49
CA LYS A 237 -10.05 -28.35 -4.19
C LYS A 237 -10.34 -28.57 -2.70
N ALA A 238 -9.59 -27.92 -1.81
CA ALA A 238 -9.77 -28.02 -0.37
C ALA A 238 -11.08 -27.36 0.10
N GLU A 239 -11.36 -26.13 -0.35
CA GLU A 239 -12.56 -25.37 0.07
C GLU A 239 -13.85 -25.98 -0.49
N TYR A 240 -13.84 -26.46 -1.75
CA TYR A 240 -15.07 -26.88 -2.43
C TYR A 240 -15.26 -28.39 -2.46
N GLY A 241 -14.25 -29.18 -2.08
CA GLY A 241 -14.32 -30.63 -2.01
C GLY A 241 -14.57 -31.32 -3.36
N MET A 242 -14.29 -30.64 -4.47
CA MET A 242 -14.55 -31.13 -5.83
C MET A 242 -13.28 -31.07 -6.67
N GLU A 243 -12.84 -32.23 -7.17
CA GLU A 243 -11.66 -32.31 -8.02
C GLU A 243 -11.94 -31.71 -9.40
N GLY A 244 -11.07 -30.78 -9.84
CA GLY A 244 -11.17 -30.13 -11.14
C GLY A 244 -12.28 -29.08 -11.28
N ALA A 245 -13.03 -28.78 -10.21
CA ALA A 245 -14.02 -27.71 -10.19
C ALA A 245 -13.40 -26.45 -9.56
N LEU A 246 -13.21 -25.42 -10.39
CA LEU A 246 -12.60 -24.16 -10.00
C LEU A 246 -13.65 -23.05 -10.02
N GLY A 247 -13.49 -22.09 -9.11
CA GLY A 247 -14.21 -20.81 -9.15
C GLY A 247 -13.87 -19.97 -10.39
N ASN A 248 -14.52 -18.81 -10.51
CA ASN A 248 -14.01 -17.74 -11.35
C ASN A 248 -13.06 -16.86 -10.51
N HIS A 249 -11.92 -16.48 -11.04
CA HIS A 249 -10.87 -15.83 -10.25
C HIS A 249 -10.52 -14.47 -10.81
N SER A 250 -10.21 -13.54 -9.91
CA SER A 250 -9.67 -12.22 -10.19
C SER A 250 -8.52 -11.95 -9.24
N LYS A 251 -7.58 -11.11 -9.69
CA LYS A 251 -6.34 -10.82 -8.99
C LYS A 251 -6.11 -9.32 -8.90
N ALA A 252 -6.02 -8.82 -7.68
CA ALA A 252 -5.54 -7.49 -7.35
C ALA A 252 -4.09 -7.56 -6.87
N TRP A 253 -3.37 -6.44 -6.98
CA TRP A 253 -1.97 -6.36 -6.59
C TRP A 253 -1.60 -4.98 -6.07
N VAL A 254 -0.62 -4.93 -5.18
CA VAL A 254 0.09 -3.71 -4.81
C VAL A 254 1.59 -3.96 -4.77
N LEU A 255 2.36 -3.01 -5.29
CA LEU A 255 3.80 -3.00 -5.12
C LEU A 255 4.12 -2.48 -3.72
N LEU A 256 4.79 -3.31 -2.92
CA LEU A 256 5.39 -2.90 -1.66
C LEU A 256 6.81 -2.44 -1.96
N GLU A 257 7.08 -1.16 -1.74
CA GLU A 257 8.40 -0.58 -1.93
C GLU A 257 8.87 0.08 -0.64
N GLY A 258 10.17 -0.01 -0.37
CA GLY A 258 10.78 0.83 0.67
C GLY A 258 10.69 2.31 0.28
N TYR A 259 10.85 3.21 1.24
CA TYR A 259 10.96 4.63 0.93
C TYR A 259 12.15 4.87 -0.01
N PRO A 260 11.96 5.50 -1.17
CA PRO A 260 13.09 5.90 -2.01
C PRO A 260 13.99 6.85 -1.22
N THR A 261 15.22 6.44 -0.96
CA THR A 261 16.21 7.25 -0.26
C THR A 261 17.20 7.86 -1.23
N THR A 262 17.63 9.09 -0.98
CA THR A 262 18.72 9.74 -1.72
C THR A 262 19.74 10.34 -0.77
N SER A 263 21.01 10.07 -1.07
CA SER A 263 22.15 10.72 -0.43
C SER A 263 22.73 11.76 -1.38
N ASN A 264 23.00 12.96 -0.89
CA ASN A 264 23.68 14.00 -1.65
C ASN A 264 24.80 14.62 -0.81
N MET A 265 25.94 14.85 -1.47
CA MET A 265 27.00 15.68 -0.92
C MET A 265 27.58 16.57 -2.03
N GLN A 266 27.60 17.88 -1.79
CA GLN A 266 28.17 18.88 -2.69
C GLN A 266 29.08 19.81 -1.91
N LYS A 267 30.17 20.25 -2.54
CA LYS A 267 31.04 21.33 -2.04
C LYS A 267 31.33 22.29 -3.18
N GLU A 268 31.11 23.58 -2.94
CA GLU A 268 31.31 24.63 -3.94
C GLU A 268 32.02 25.83 -3.36
N ILE A 269 32.71 26.58 -4.23
CA ILE A 269 33.30 27.87 -3.89
C ILE A 269 32.22 28.93 -4.09
N VAL A 270 31.88 29.64 -3.02
CA VAL A 270 30.87 30.72 -3.05
C VAL A 270 31.52 32.05 -3.40
N LYS A 271 32.74 32.27 -2.92
CA LYS A 271 33.44 33.54 -3.11
C LYS A 271 34.94 33.33 -3.05
N THR A 272 35.67 34.09 -3.84
CA THR A 272 37.11 34.25 -3.69
C THR A 272 37.46 35.72 -3.48
N THR A 273 38.48 36.00 -2.69
CA THR A 273 38.96 37.38 -2.46
C THR A 273 40.47 37.38 -2.41
N ASN A 274 41.08 38.21 -3.26
CA ASN A 274 42.53 38.42 -3.24
C ASN A 274 42.86 39.56 -2.29
N ASP A 275 43.32 39.24 -1.08
CA ASP A 275 43.79 40.22 -0.11
C ASP A 275 45.26 40.56 -0.39
N THR A 276 45.46 41.52 -1.29
CA THR A 276 46.80 41.99 -1.67
C THR A 276 47.54 42.69 -0.54
N LYS A 277 46.82 43.20 0.47
CA LYS A 277 47.42 43.91 1.62
C LYS A 277 48.09 42.92 2.56
N ASN A 278 47.44 41.79 2.82
CA ASN A 278 47.96 40.74 3.68
C ASN A 278 48.67 39.62 2.89
N GLN A 279 48.73 39.73 1.55
CA GLN A 279 49.30 38.77 0.61
C GLN A 279 48.63 37.39 0.67
N GLN A 280 47.30 37.37 0.68
CA GLN A 280 46.52 36.14 0.92
C GLN A 280 45.39 36.00 -0.09
N TYR A 281 44.92 34.77 -0.25
CA TYR A 281 43.77 34.46 -1.07
C TYR A 281 42.71 33.76 -0.22
N ASP A 282 41.58 34.42 -0.01
CA ASP A 282 40.45 33.90 0.74
C ASP A 282 39.51 33.16 -0.21
N ILE A 283 39.01 32.00 0.24
CA ILE A 283 38.05 31.16 -0.48
C ILE A 283 36.90 30.79 0.46
N GLU A 284 35.71 31.31 0.22
CA GLU A 284 34.51 30.88 0.93
C GLU A 284 33.96 29.60 0.30
N TYR A 285 33.73 28.57 1.12
CA TYR A 285 33.15 27.31 0.67
C TYR A 285 31.79 27.08 1.30
N GLN A 286 30.90 26.51 0.51
CA GLN A 286 29.64 25.98 0.99
C GLN A 286 29.59 24.49 0.71
N SER A 287 29.10 23.74 1.70
CA SER A 287 28.89 22.30 1.54
C SER A 287 27.48 21.93 1.92
N TYR A 288 26.86 21.11 1.07
CA TYR A 288 25.53 20.57 1.29
C TYR A 288 25.69 19.07 1.48
N ALA A 289 25.09 18.54 2.52
CA ALA A 289 25.06 17.11 2.75
C ALA A 289 23.72 16.74 3.37
N TYR A 290 22.94 15.95 2.65
CA TYR A 290 21.65 15.50 3.15
C TYR A 290 21.37 14.06 2.75
N GLU A 291 20.66 13.38 3.64
CA GLU A 291 19.92 12.17 3.36
C GLU A 291 18.45 12.56 3.29
N ALA A 292 17.74 12.05 2.30
CA ALA A 292 16.30 12.27 2.17
C ALA A 292 15.61 10.94 1.89
N ALA A 293 14.42 10.77 2.45
CA ALA A 293 13.49 9.70 2.09
C ALA A 293 12.24 10.36 1.50
N TYR A 294 11.77 9.87 0.37
CA TYR A 294 10.57 10.38 -0.30
C TYR A 294 9.37 9.51 0.04
N SER A 295 8.24 10.14 0.32
CA SER A 295 6.96 9.48 0.52
C SER A 295 5.85 10.35 -0.05
N ASN A 296 4.89 9.71 -0.74
CA ASN A 296 3.70 10.40 -1.24
C ASN A 296 2.55 10.43 -0.22
N TYR A 297 2.70 9.74 0.92
CA TYR A 297 1.59 9.44 1.83
C TYR A 297 1.78 9.99 3.24
N ALA A 298 2.95 9.77 3.87
CA ALA A 298 3.25 10.19 5.24
C ALA A 298 4.74 10.57 5.40
N ASP A 299 5.05 11.44 6.38
CA ASP A 299 6.45 11.80 6.73
C ASP A 299 7.15 10.54 7.30
N PRO A 300 8.14 9.95 6.58
CA PRO A 300 8.74 8.68 6.97
C PRO A 300 9.60 8.76 8.23
N PHE A 301 9.82 9.98 8.74
CA PHE A 301 10.56 10.27 9.97
C PHE A 301 9.65 10.59 11.15
N ASP A 302 8.32 10.63 10.96
CA ASP A 302 7.38 10.91 12.03
C ASP A 302 7.11 9.65 12.87
N GLU A 303 7.70 9.63 14.06
CA GLU A 303 7.53 8.56 15.05
C GLU A 303 6.07 8.33 15.48
N THR A 304 5.19 9.33 15.30
CA THR A 304 3.77 9.24 15.68
C THR A 304 2.86 8.67 14.60
N SER A 305 3.21 8.83 13.31
CA SER A 305 2.39 8.34 12.19
C SER A 305 2.99 7.15 11.44
N ASP A 306 4.30 6.91 11.53
CA ASP A 306 4.99 5.86 10.76
C ASP A 306 5.84 4.94 11.63
N ASN A 307 5.54 4.81 12.93
CA ASN A 307 6.22 3.92 13.89
C ASN A 307 7.78 4.04 13.91
N GLY A 308 8.35 5.14 13.41
CA GLY A 308 9.80 5.33 13.34
C GLY A 308 10.52 4.42 12.34
N THR A 309 9.87 4.05 11.23
CA THR A 309 10.42 3.12 10.21
C THR A 309 11.78 3.58 9.68
N LEU A 310 11.98 4.90 9.53
CA LEU A 310 13.30 5.49 9.30
C LEU A 310 13.73 6.37 10.47
N LYS A 311 14.98 6.20 10.90
CA LYS A 311 15.58 7.07 11.92
C LYS A 311 16.11 8.34 11.28
N GLU A 312 15.59 9.47 11.71
CA GLU A 312 16.10 10.78 11.32
C GLU A 312 17.56 10.97 11.77
N GLN A 313 18.42 11.42 10.85
CA GLN A 313 19.84 11.65 11.16
C GLN A 313 20.05 12.95 11.95
N LYS A 314 19.95 12.92 13.28
CA LYS A 314 20.07 14.13 14.12
C LYS A 314 21.50 14.59 14.44
N SER A 315 22.51 13.86 13.95
CA SER A 315 23.92 14.16 14.18
C SER A 315 24.80 13.58 13.07
N GLY A 316 25.99 14.13 12.90
CA GLY A 316 26.94 13.62 11.90
C GLY A 316 28.36 14.11 12.16
N THR A 317 29.33 13.44 11.54
CA THR A 317 30.74 13.86 11.53
C THR A 317 31.21 14.03 10.10
N PHE A 318 31.78 15.19 9.81
CA PHE A 318 32.20 15.60 8.48
C PHE A 318 33.72 15.78 8.48
N TYR A 319 34.36 15.25 7.45
CA TYR A 319 35.80 15.24 7.30
C TYR A 319 36.16 16.02 6.04
N ASP A 320 36.97 17.07 6.20
CA ASP A 320 37.46 17.88 5.09
C ASP A 320 38.98 17.94 5.14
N LEU A 321 39.62 17.33 4.14
CA LEU A 321 41.07 17.37 4.02
C LEU A 321 41.46 18.66 3.30
N LEU A 322 42.00 19.63 4.03
CA LEU A 322 42.32 20.93 3.51
C LEU A 322 43.55 20.87 2.58
N PRO A 323 43.61 21.67 1.50
CA PRO A 323 44.82 21.85 0.71
C PRO A 323 46.05 22.17 1.58
N LYS A 324 47.24 21.82 1.07
CA LYS A 324 48.49 22.13 1.78
C LYS A 324 48.63 23.65 1.92
N GLY A 325 49.06 24.10 3.10
CA GLY A 325 49.20 25.53 3.39
C GLY A 325 47.87 26.26 3.57
N MET A 326 46.75 25.56 3.80
CA MET A 326 45.47 26.20 4.12
C MET A 326 45.22 26.16 5.63
N TYR A 327 44.76 27.29 6.17
CA TYR A 327 44.25 27.42 7.53
C TYR A 327 42.75 27.73 7.53
N VAL A 328 42.09 27.49 8.65
CA VAL A 328 40.65 27.72 8.85
C VAL A 328 40.44 28.53 10.12
N ASP A 329 39.66 29.59 10.02
CA ASP A 329 39.12 30.29 11.18
C ASP A 329 37.82 29.64 11.61
N VAL A 330 37.97 28.89 12.71
CA VAL A 330 36.88 28.14 13.31
C VAL A 330 35.74 29.06 13.76
N GLY A 331 36.01 30.31 14.14
CA GLY A 331 35.01 31.27 14.61
C GLY A 331 34.04 31.74 13.52
N LYS A 332 34.36 31.47 12.26
CA LYS A 332 33.55 31.83 11.10
C LYS A 332 32.80 30.67 10.46
N ILE A 333 32.99 29.44 10.96
CA ILE A 333 32.19 28.28 10.54
C ILE A 333 30.73 28.47 10.99
N LYS A 334 29.79 28.22 10.09
CA LYS A 334 28.35 28.15 10.39
C LYS A 334 27.79 26.81 9.95
N VAL A 335 27.02 26.19 10.83
CA VAL A 335 26.30 24.95 10.54
C VAL A 335 24.82 25.18 10.76
N THR A 336 24.01 24.85 9.75
CA THR A 336 22.56 25.00 9.82
C THR A 336 21.84 23.74 9.34
N THR A 337 20.61 23.56 9.80
CA THR A 337 19.67 22.67 9.15
C THR A 337 19.17 23.30 7.84
N VAL A 338 18.56 22.48 7.03
CA VAL A 338 17.68 22.75 5.90
C VAL A 338 16.45 21.91 6.20
N TYR A 339 15.27 22.28 5.75
CA TYR A 339 14.15 21.33 5.75
C TYR A 339 13.41 21.49 4.43
N ARG A 340 13.24 20.37 3.73
CA ARG A 340 12.55 20.35 2.44
C ARG A 340 11.13 19.86 2.67
N GLN A 341 10.15 20.74 2.47
CA GLN A 341 8.74 20.38 2.46
C GLN A 341 8.25 20.24 1.00
N GLY A 342 8.04 19.00 0.56
CA GLY A 342 7.64 18.69 -0.82
C GLY A 342 8.72 19.00 -1.87
N GLY A 343 8.30 19.18 -3.13
CA GLY A 343 9.21 19.30 -4.27
C GLY A 343 10.10 20.57 -4.30
N THR A 344 9.71 21.66 -3.63
CA THR A 344 10.35 22.98 -3.85
C THR A 344 10.47 23.88 -2.62
N THR A 345 9.89 23.53 -1.46
CA THR A 345 9.88 24.44 -0.32
C THR A 345 11.07 24.18 0.60
N PHE A 346 11.97 25.15 0.70
CA PHE A 346 13.02 25.18 1.71
C PHE A 346 12.53 26.03 2.89
N LEU A 347 12.41 25.44 4.08
CA LEU A 347 12.16 26.17 5.32
C LEU A 347 13.45 26.85 5.81
N PRO A 348 13.35 27.93 6.62
CA PRO A 348 14.50 28.73 7.05
C PRO A 348 15.56 27.90 7.79
N ASP A 349 16.80 28.08 7.36
CA ASP A 349 18.01 27.49 7.94
C ASP A 349 18.08 27.71 9.47
N ARG A 350 18.10 26.64 10.29
CA ARG A 350 18.23 26.77 11.76
C ARG A 350 19.63 26.40 12.24
N PRO A 351 20.25 27.14 13.16
CA PRO A 351 21.63 26.85 13.60
C PRO A 351 21.71 25.54 14.39
N CYS A 352 22.72 24.73 14.06
CA CYS A 352 23.07 23.50 14.79
C CYS A 352 24.17 23.75 15.83
N ASP A 353 24.25 22.88 16.83
CA ASP A 353 25.41 22.80 17.70
C ASP A 353 26.51 22.01 16.99
N PHE A 354 27.76 22.50 17.06
CA PHE A 354 28.88 21.83 16.41
C PHE A 354 30.20 22.03 17.15
N THR A 355 31.13 21.11 16.93
CA THR A 355 32.53 21.23 17.35
C THR A 355 33.45 21.04 16.16
N VAL A 356 34.65 21.60 16.24
CA VAL A 356 35.66 21.53 15.18
C VAL A 356 36.97 21.06 15.77
N GLN A 357 37.57 20.06 15.14
CA GLN A 357 38.91 19.58 15.45
C GLN A 357 39.79 19.69 14.20
N LEU A 358 40.99 20.23 14.37
CA LEU A 358 42.01 20.28 13.33
C LEU A 358 43.10 19.27 13.68
N LYS A 359 43.37 18.35 12.76
CA LYS A 359 44.47 17.38 12.86
C LYS A 359 45.51 17.69 11.80
N GLU A 360 46.59 18.33 12.23
CA GLU A 360 47.72 18.67 11.37
C GLU A 360 48.45 17.43 10.85
N ASN A 361 49.15 17.61 9.72
CA ASN A 361 49.96 16.58 9.06
C ASN A 361 49.24 15.22 8.99
N TRP A 362 47.97 15.23 8.58
CA TRP A 362 47.10 14.06 8.57
C TRP A 362 47.75 12.94 7.76
N LYS A 363 48.05 11.82 8.44
CA LYS A 363 48.76 10.66 7.85
C LYS A 363 50.05 11.03 7.11
N ASN A 364 50.85 11.95 7.66
CA ASN A 364 52.11 12.43 7.08
C ASN A 364 51.97 13.10 5.70
N SER A 365 50.78 13.62 5.36
CA SER A 365 50.52 14.26 4.06
C SER A 365 50.97 15.73 3.97
N GLY A 366 51.35 16.35 5.09
CA GLY A 366 51.55 17.80 5.19
C GLY A 366 50.25 18.62 5.06
N ARG A 367 49.08 17.97 5.06
CA ARG A 367 47.76 18.61 5.00
C ARG A 367 47.04 18.51 6.34
N THR A 368 46.15 19.45 6.61
CA THR A 368 45.33 19.46 7.83
C THR A 368 43.97 18.82 7.55
N MET A 369 43.58 17.85 8.37
CA MET A 369 42.22 17.30 8.38
C MET A 369 41.36 18.11 9.33
N MET A 370 40.30 18.72 8.81
CA MET A 370 39.25 19.34 9.59
C MET A 370 38.13 18.32 9.85
N ILE A 371 37.74 18.17 11.11
CA ILE A 371 36.67 17.28 11.55
C ILE A 371 35.60 18.14 12.21
N ILE A 372 34.41 18.16 11.63
CA ILE A 372 33.26 18.88 12.17
C ILE A 372 32.26 17.86 12.71
N GLN A 373 31.96 17.92 14.00
CA GLN A 373 30.92 17.10 14.62
C GLN A 373 29.70 17.97 14.84
N VAL A 374 28.54 17.50 14.38
CA VAL A 374 27.30 18.29 14.40
C VAL A 374 26.23 17.54 15.17
N SER A 375 25.44 18.29 15.92
CA SER A 375 24.23 17.79 16.58
C SER A 375 23.12 18.81 16.44
N MET A 376 21.93 18.34 16.08
CA MET A 376 20.74 19.17 16.09
C MET A 376 20.31 19.50 17.51
N LYS A 377 19.68 20.66 17.67
CA LYS A 377 19.03 20.99 18.94
C LYS A 377 17.83 20.07 19.18
N PRO A 378 17.53 19.73 20.44
CA PRO A 378 16.35 18.94 20.76
C PRO A 378 15.07 19.58 20.19
N GLY A 379 14.23 18.77 19.54
CA GLY A 379 12.94 19.20 18.99
C GLY A 379 12.97 19.74 17.55
N GLU A 380 14.13 19.76 16.89
CA GLU A 380 14.26 20.20 15.49
C GLU A 380 14.09 19.05 14.48
N LYS A 381 13.45 19.32 13.33
CA LYS A 381 13.31 18.42 12.15
C LYS A 381 14.36 18.75 11.07
N ASN A 382 14.76 17.76 10.26
CA ASN A 382 16.06 17.74 9.60
C ASN A 382 16.11 17.84 8.06
N SER A 383 17.25 18.39 7.61
CA SER A 383 18.21 18.10 6.52
C SER A 383 19.40 19.07 6.79
N ILE A 384 20.62 18.88 6.28
CA ILE A 384 21.80 19.64 6.81
C ILE A 384 22.50 20.48 5.72
N LYS A 385 22.91 21.71 6.07
CA LYS A 385 23.75 22.62 5.26
C LYS A 385 24.90 23.21 6.06
N TYR A 386 26.06 23.28 5.43
CA TYR A 386 27.27 23.88 5.96
C TYR A 386 27.58 25.16 5.19
N THR A 387 27.76 26.26 5.89
CA THR A 387 28.33 27.49 5.31
C THR A 387 29.64 27.77 6.03
N ASN A 388 30.77 27.55 5.36
CA ASN A 388 32.08 27.80 5.97
C ASN A 388 32.64 29.14 5.47
N ILE A 389 32.90 30.07 6.38
CA ILE A 389 33.54 31.35 6.06
C ILE A 389 35.01 31.29 6.56
N GLN A 390 35.99 31.64 5.70
CA GLN A 390 37.44 31.66 5.99
C GLN A 390 37.94 32.95 6.67
N PRO A 391 39.17 32.97 7.23
CA PRO A 391 40.32 33.49 6.49
C PRO A 391 41.70 32.80 6.77
N ASN A 392 42.62 33.14 5.86
CA ASN A 392 44.05 33.39 6.01
C ASN A 392 45.13 32.27 6.02
N GLY A 393 45.93 32.25 4.94
CA GLY A 393 47.41 32.20 5.01
C GLY A 393 48.10 31.16 4.12
N TRP A 394 48.85 31.59 3.09
CA TRP A 394 49.88 30.79 2.38
C TRP A 394 51.21 30.85 3.14
N GLU A 395 52.05 29.83 2.95
CA GLU A 395 53.51 30.04 2.76
C GLU A 395 53.79 30.14 1.26
#